data_AF-A0A7D9EDC4-F1
#
_entry.id   AF-A0A7D9EDC4-F1
#
_cell.length_a   1.000
_cell.length_b   1.000
_cell.length_c   1.000
_cell.angle_alpha   90.00
_cell.angle_beta   90.00
_cell.angle_gamma   90.00
#
_symmetry.space_group_name_H-M   'P 1'
#
loop_
_entity.id
_entity.type
_entity.pdbx_description
1 polymer ?
#
loop_
_entity_poly.entity_id
_entity_poly.type
_entity_poly.pdbx_seq_one_letter_code
_entity_poly.pdbx_strand_id
1 'polypeptide(L)'
;MAAVWKNYKAKMAKKRCKTTKEDRPNSVEELVVQRLSSSVSGKAQKYTRVGAREFVAFAYDEVNVTNIKKACEEHYGSSIGDDMEIDVLAGNKDHPVSL
;
A
#
# COMPACT_ATOMS: atom_id res chain seq x y z
N MET A 1 1.06 -42.06 13.85
CA MET A 1 0.58 -40.66 13.92
C MET A 1 1.66 -39.59 13.63
N ALA A 2 2.96 -39.82 13.90
CA ALA A 2 4.02 -38.83 13.68
C ALA A 2 4.27 -38.43 12.20
N ALA A 3 4.06 -39.35 11.25
CA ALA A 3 4.31 -39.10 9.82
C ALA A 3 3.28 -38.13 9.20
N VAL A 4 2.02 -38.20 9.64
CA VAL A 4 0.95 -37.32 9.15
C VAL A 4 1.23 -35.87 9.54
N TRP A 5 1.69 -35.65 10.76
CA TRP A 5 2.06 -34.32 11.25
C TRP A 5 3.28 -33.74 10.51
N LYS A 6 4.31 -34.57 10.26
CA LYS A 6 5.48 -34.15 9.46
C LYS A 6 5.09 -33.77 8.03
N ASN A 7 4.23 -34.55 7.39
CA ASN A 7 3.74 -34.27 6.03
C ASN A 7 2.87 -33.01 5.97
N TYR A 8 2.04 -32.77 6.99
CA TYR A 8 1.26 -31.54 7.10
C TYR A 8 2.17 -30.31 7.27
N LYS A 9 3.16 -30.39 8.16
CA LYS A 9 4.13 -29.31 8.39
C LYS A 9 4.93 -28.98 7.12
N ALA A 10 5.35 -29.99 6.37
CA ALA A 10 6.04 -29.82 5.09
C ALA A 10 5.13 -29.21 4.01
N LYS A 11 3.85 -29.63 3.93
CA LYS A 11 2.85 -29.01 3.05
C LYS A 11 2.64 -27.53 3.39
N MET A 12 2.55 -27.19 4.67
CA MET A 12 2.37 -25.81 5.12
C MET A 12 3.62 -24.95 4.90
N ALA A 13 4.82 -25.51 5.07
CA ALA A 13 6.07 -24.82 4.73
C ALA A 13 6.17 -24.50 3.23
N LYS A 14 5.80 -25.44 2.35
CA LYS A 14 5.76 -25.20 0.89
C LYS A 14 4.75 -24.12 0.50
N LYS A 15 3.60 -24.04 1.17
CA LYS A 15 2.63 -22.94 0.96
C LYS A 15 3.14 -21.59 1.43
N ARG A 16 3.96 -21.55 2.50
CA ARG A 16 4.58 -20.32 3.01
C ARG A 16 5.78 -19.83 2.18
N CYS A 17 6.45 -20.71 1.45
CA CYS A 17 7.61 -20.37 0.62
C CYS A 17 7.29 -20.06 -0.85
N LYS A 18 6.01 -20.06 -1.27
CA LYS A 18 5.66 -19.62 -2.63
C LYS A 18 5.42 -18.11 -2.68
N THR A 19 6.42 -17.36 -2.25
CA THR A 19 6.69 -16.02 -2.76
C THR A 19 7.91 -16.14 -3.65
N THR A 20 7.85 -17.04 -4.64
CA THR A 20 8.62 -16.84 -5.85
C THR A 20 8.26 -15.44 -6.32
N LYS A 21 9.27 -14.60 -6.48
CA LYS A 21 9.20 -13.36 -7.25
C LYS A 21 8.89 -13.73 -8.71
N GLU A 22 7.73 -14.33 -8.94
CA GLU A 22 7.18 -14.51 -10.27
C GLU A 22 6.76 -13.12 -10.71
N ASP A 23 7.35 -12.70 -11.83
CA ASP A 23 7.01 -11.54 -12.65
C ASP A 23 5.77 -10.79 -12.17
N ARG A 24 5.98 -9.79 -11.31
CA ARG A 24 4.99 -8.71 -11.30
C ARG A 24 5.19 -7.99 -12.63
N PRO A 25 4.13 -7.76 -13.42
CA PRO A 25 4.25 -6.89 -14.58
C PRO A 25 4.91 -5.60 -14.11
N ASN A 26 6.02 -5.21 -14.76
CA ASN A 26 6.76 -4.00 -14.40
C ASN A 26 5.90 -2.74 -14.57
N SER A 27 4.80 -2.83 -15.33
CA SER A 27 3.84 -1.75 -15.52
C SER A 27 2.71 -1.84 -14.50
N VAL A 28 2.70 -0.90 -13.55
CA VAL A 28 1.52 -0.62 -12.72
C VAL A 28 0.72 0.45 -13.48
N GLU A 29 -0.45 0.09 -14.00
CA GLU A 29 -1.30 1.06 -14.73
C GLU A 29 -2.11 1.94 -13.76
N GLU A 30 -2.37 1.44 -12.55
CA GLU A 30 -3.28 2.06 -11.60
C GLU A 30 -2.87 1.81 -10.14
N LEU A 31 -2.99 2.83 -9.31
CA LEU A 31 -2.77 2.80 -7.87
C LEU A 31 -4.10 2.83 -7.12
N VAL A 32 -4.26 1.97 -6.12
CA VAL A 32 -5.37 2.08 -5.16
C VAL A 32 -4.92 2.95 -4.00
N VAL A 33 -5.48 4.15 -3.90
CA VAL A 33 -5.09 5.16 -2.91
C VAL A 33 -6.17 5.32 -1.83
N GLN A 34 -5.74 5.40 -0.57
CA GLN A 34 -6.59 5.77 0.56
C GLN A 34 -6.11 7.11 1.10
N ARG A 35 -6.93 8.16 0.95
CA ARG A 35 -6.65 9.46 1.56
C ARG A 35 -6.82 9.41 3.07
N LEU A 36 -5.97 10.17 3.75
CA LEU A 36 -5.93 10.30 5.19
C LEU A 36 -6.02 11.79 5.59
N SER A 37 -6.56 12.06 6.77
CA SER A 37 -6.64 13.40 7.34
C SER A 37 -5.26 13.90 7.72
N SER A 38 -4.98 15.19 7.55
CA SER A 38 -3.73 15.79 8.01
C SER A 38 -3.64 15.86 9.55
N SER A 39 -4.78 15.92 10.22
CA SER A 39 -4.84 15.86 11.68
C SER A 39 -4.76 14.43 12.19
N VAL A 40 -3.92 14.24 13.21
CA VAL A 40 -3.92 13.03 14.05
C VAL A 40 -4.87 13.26 15.23
N SER A 41 -5.66 12.24 15.56
CA SER A 41 -6.60 12.31 16.69
C SER A 41 -6.33 11.23 17.74
N GLY A 42 -6.62 11.57 19.00
CA GLY A 42 -6.49 10.66 20.13
C GLY A 42 -5.07 10.41 20.63
N LYS A 43 -4.95 9.63 21.70
CA LYS A 43 -3.67 9.33 22.38
C LYS A 43 -2.69 8.51 21.53
N ALA A 44 -3.18 7.82 20.51
CA ALA A 44 -2.41 6.96 19.61
C ALA A 44 -2.15 7.63 18.24
N GLN A 45 -2.28 8.97 18.14
CA GLN A 45 -1.90 9.75 16.96
C GLN A 45 -2.27 9.12 15.60
N LYS A 46 -3.52 8.63 15.47
CA LYS A 46 -3.96 7.93 14.26
C LYS A 46 -4.50 8.91 13.24
N TYR A 47 -4.03 8.77 12.00
CA TYR A 47 -4.62 9.44 10.86
C TYR A 47 -5.97 8.79 10.52
N THR A 48 -7.00 9.61 10.32
CA THR A 48 -8.34 9.12 9.98
C THR A 48 -8.52 9.04 8.46
N ARG A 49 -9.33 8.11 7.98
CA ARG A 49 -9.60 7.98 6.54
C ARG A 49 -10.48 9.13 6.06
N VAL A 50 -10.10 9.74 4.95
CA VAL A 50 -10.90 10.76 4.26
C VAL A 50 -11.48 10.12 3.02
N GLY A 51 -12.80 9.99 2.98
CA GLY A 51 -13.51 9.43 1.84
C GLY A 51 -13.25 7.93 1.58
N ALA A 52 -13.74 7.47 0.43
CA ALA A 52 -13.53 6.12 -0.07
C ALA A 52 -12.11 5.95 -0.62
N ARG A 53 -11.73 4.70 -0.93
CA ARG A 53 -10.53 4.45 -1.73
C ARG A 53 -10.80 4.81 -3.17
N GLU A 54 -9.82 5.43 -3.81
CA GLU A 54 -9.89 5.83 -5.20
C GLU A 54 -8.82 5.11 -6.00
N PHE A 55 -9.11 4.94 -7.28
CA PHE A 55 -8.20 4.41 -8.27
C PHE A 55 -7.54 5.59 -8.98
N VAL A 56 -6.23 5.65 -8.92
CA VAL A 56 -5.40 6.74 -9.48
C VAL A 56 -4.60 6.16 -10.64
N ALA A 57 -4.76 6.74 -11.82
CA ALA A 57 -3.99 6.33 -12.99
C ALA A 57 -2.48 6.55 -12.75
N PHE A 58 -1.66 5.59 -13.16
CA PHE A 58 -0.21 5.65 -13.01
C PHE A 58 0.46 5.52 -14.39
N ALA A 59 0.88 6.66 -14.93
CA ALA A 59 1.47 6.74 -16.27
C ALA A 59 3.01 6.60 -16.27
N TYR A 60 3.61 6.21 -15.15
CA TYR A 60 5.06 6.17 -14.98
C TYR A 60 5.58 4.73 -15.11
N ASP A 61 6.71 4.56 -15.81
CA ASP A 61 7.33 3.25 -16.02
C ASP A 61 7.91 2.63 -14.74
N GLU A 62 8.32 3.48 -13.78
CA GLU A 62 8.92 3.05 -12.53
C GLU A 62 8.07 3.39 -11.31
N VAL A 63 7.86 2.39 -10.45
CA VAL A 63 7.17 2.56 -9.16
C VAL A 63 8.17 3.02 -8.11
N ASN A 64 8.26 4.33 -7.92
CA ASN A 64 9.02 4.97 -6.84
C ASN A 64 8.14 6.03 -6.15
N VAL A 65 8.56 6.47 -4.95
CA VAL A 65 7.77 7.41 -4.13
C VAL A 65 7.50 8.72 -4.86
N THR A 66 8.47 9.21 -5.63
CA THR A 66 8.36 10.47 -6.40
C THR A 66 7.26 10.37 -7.46
N ASN A 67 7.23 9.28 -8.24
CA ASN A 67 6.22 9.07 -9.27
C ASN A 67 4.84 8.82 -8.66
N ILE A 68 4.77 8.14 -7.50
CA ILE A 68 3.51 7.95 -6.75
C ILE A 68 2.96 9.31 -6.28
N LYS A 69 3.82 10.18 -5.71
CA LYS A 69 3.43 11.53 -5.29
C LYS A 69 2.86 12.32 -6.47
N LYS A 70 3.60 12.40 -7.58
CA LYS A 70 3.16 13.12 -8.79
C LYS A 70 1.83 12.61 -9.33
N ALA A 71 1.65 11.29 -9.46
CA ALA A 71 0.38 10.72 -9.92
C ALA A 71 -0.80 11.09 -9.00
N CYS A 72 -0.58 11.13 -7.68
CA CYS A 72 -1.60 11.56 -6.73
C CYS A 72 -1.86 13.08 -6.83
N GLU A 73 -0.81 13.90 -6.95
CA GLU A 73 -0.92 15.35 -7.07
C GLU A 73 -1.70 15.74 -8.33
N GLU A 74 -1.42 15.10 -9.46
CA GLU A 74 -2.16 15.29 -10.72
C GLU A 74 -3.65 14.92 -10.56
N HIS A 75 -3.95 13.79 -9.91
CA HIS A 75 -5.32 13.32 -9.71
C HIS A 75 -6.13 14.20 -8.75
N TYR A 76 -5.50 14.68 -7.67
CA TYR A 76 -6.18 15.43 -6.61
C TYR A 76 -6.01 16.95 -6.68
N GLY A 77 -5.09 17.48 -7.47
CA GLY A 77 -4.72 18.91 -7.50
C GLY A 77 -5.92 19.82 -7.78
N SER A 78 -6.78 19.43 -8.73
CA SER A 78 -8.02 20.17 -9.03
C SER A 78 -9.05 20.16 -7.89
N SER A 79 -8.99 19.17 -6.99
CA SER A 79 -9.97 18.94 -5.92
C SER A 79 -9.55 19.53 -4.58
N ILE A 80 -8.24 19.67 -4.34
CA ILE A 80 -7.69 20.03 -3.03
C ILE A 80 -6.89 21.35 -3.05
N GLY A 81 -6.52 21.85 -4.23
CA GLY A 81 -5.84 23.14 -4.43
C GLY A 81 -4.34 23.00 -4.63
N ASP A 82 -3.75 23.96 -5.38
CA ASP A 82 -2.36 23.92 -5.88
C ASP A 82 -1.26 24.00 -4.80
N ASP A 83 -1.60 24.33 -3.55
CA ASP A 83 -0.64 24.52 -2.44
C ASP A 83 -0.54 23.29 -1.51
N MET A 84 -1.06 22.12 -1.91
CA MET A 84 -1.05 20.93 -1.05
C MET A 84 0.14 20.00 -1.36
N GLU A 85 0.96 19.76 -0.34
CA GLU A 85 1.97 18.69 -0.35
C GLU A 85 1.33 17.34 -0.01
N ILE A 86 1.47 16.34 -0.88
CA ILE A 86 0.99 14.98 -0.64
C ILE A 86 2.11 14.14 -0.03
N ASP A 87 1.88 13.63 1.17
CA ASP A 87 2.76 12.66 1.81
C ASP A 87 2.27 11.22 1.64
N VAL A 88 3.23 10.33 1.35
CA VAL A 88 2.98 8.91 1.13
C VAL A 88 3.41 8.14 2.36
N LEU A 89 2.45 7.56 3.07
CA LEU A 89 2.72 6.68 4.20
C LEU A 89 2.87 5.23 3.73
N ALA A 90 4.09 4.71 3.83
CA ALA A 90 4.35 3.29 3.60
C ALA A 90 4.02 2.46 4.86
N GLY A 91 2.93 1.70 4.82
CA GLY A 91 2.57 0.75 5.88
C GLY A 91 2.98 -0.68 5.52
N ASN A 92 3.77 -1.34 6.37
CA ASN A 92 4.02 -2.78 6.26
C ASN A 92 2.78 -3.55 6.75
N LYS A 93 2.25 -4.48 5.94
CA LYS A 93 1.06 -5.29 6.29
C LYS A 93 1.23 -6.12 7.58
N ASP A 94 2.46 -6.37 8.03
CA ASP A 94 2.76 -7.24 9.17
C ASP A 94 2.90 -6.50 10.51
N HIS A 95 3.01 -5.17 10.49
CA HIS A 95 2.92 -4.35 11.68
C HIS A 95 1.98 -3.20 11.37
N PRO A 96 0.77 -3.14 11.97
CA PRO A 96 0.04 -1.89 12.00
C PRO A 96 1.01 -0.85 12.55
N VAL A 97 1.30 0.17 11.75
CA VAL A 97 2.09 1.32 12.18
C VAL A 97 1.34 1.86 13.39
N SER A 98 1.83 1.45 14.56
CA SER A 98 1.37 1.90 15.85
C SER A 98 2.18 3.16 16.09
N LEU A 99 1.68 4.26 15.54
CA LEU A 99 1.79 5.55 16.20
C LEU A 99 0.75 5.56 17.32
#